data_AF-A0A1M7RH23-F1
#
_entry.id   AF-A0A1M7RH23-F1
#
_cell.length_a   1.000
_cell.length_b   1.000
_cell.length_c   1.000
_cell.angle_alpha   90.00
_cell.angle_beta   90.00
_cell.angle_gamma   90.00
#
_symmetry.space_group_name_H-M   'P 1'
#
loop_
_entity.id
_entity.type
_entity.pdbx_description
1 polymer ?
#
loop_
_entity_poly.entity_id
_entity_poly.type
_entity_poly.pdbx_seq_one_letter_code
_entity_poly.pdbx_strand_id
1 'polypeptide(L)'
;MKQVYHLKWIDSLITNELNPSKADLSSIPPQQIELLCSQIPVEIEKIKFLIFNQIFRLKSKEHLGLLIKMYRSSLEYLLITAAEHTNTITLSLQNEALPSFYNKIIVGLEELSSFITGRFSALIQTDNSSGNNTPVPRDKVTCTLSVDQIGIFIRAGVETELIIGKSLSKVFKEMIPQISTPNRNDISWENARRKSYACERNDQNVLISKLELIIKKIKEY
;
A
#
# COMPACT_ATOMS: atom_id res chain seq x y z
N MET A 1 21.55 0.09 -8.60
CA MET A 1 21.53 1.57 -8.46
C MET A 1 21.33 1.90 -6.99
N LYS A 2 22.12 2.80 -6.39
CA LYS A 2 21.88 3.27 -5.01
C LYS A 2 20.52 3.98 -4.97
N GLN A 3 19.60 3.48 -4.18
CA GLN A 3 18.30 4.12 -3.97
C GLN A 3 18.55 5.35 -3.09
N VAL A 4 18.38 6.54 -3.67
CA VAL A 4 18.54 7.82 -2.95
C VAL A 4 17.24 8.09 -2.20
N TYR A 5 17.32 8.29 -0.89
CA TYR A 5 16.19 8.67 -0.04
C TYR A 5 16.05 10.20 -0.04
N HIS A 6 15.05 10.72 -0.75
CA HIS A 6 14.91 12.17 -0.97
C HIS A 6 14.36 12.92 0.25
N LEU A 7 13.72 12.23 1.20
CA LEU A 7 13.20 12.84 2.43
C LEU A 7 14.29 13.01 3.51
N LYS A 8 15.55 12.60 3.24
CA LYS A 8 16.64 12.54 4.23
C LYS A 8 16.82 13.82 5.03
N TRP A 9 16.72 14.99 4.38
CA TRP A 9 16.93 16.27 5.05
C TRP A 9 15.81 16.56 6.06
N ILE A 10 14.55 16.40 5.65
CA ILE A 10 13.37 16.59 6.52
C ILE A 10 13.36 15.56 7.65
N ASP A 11 13.71 14.32 7.34
CA ASP A 11 13.79 13.22 8.30
C ASP A 11 14.85 13.47 9.39
N SER A 12 16.06 13.91 9.01
CA SER A 12 17.12 14.28 9.97
C SER A 12 16.69 15.41 10.90
N LEU A 13 16.02 16.42 10.34
CA LEU A 13 15.50 17.56 11.10
C LEU A 13 14.48 17.11 12.15
N ILE A 14 13.49 16.31 11.76
CA ILE A 14 12.41 15.89 12.67
C ILE A 14 12.93 14.88 13.70
N THR A 15 13.66 13.85 13.27
CA THR A 15 14.01 12.70 14.13
C THR A 15 15.20 12.93 15.06
N ASN A 16 16.09 13.86 14.70
CA ASN A 16 17.35 14.09 15.41
C ASN A 16 17.52 15.57 15.82
N GLU A 17 17.63 16.49 14.87
CA GLU A 17 18.11 17.86 15.14
C GLU A 17 17.11 18.71 15.92
N LEU A 18 15.82 18.52 15.68
CA LEU A 18 14.74 19.27 16.35
C LEU A 18 13.86 18.38 17.21
N ASN A 19 14.32 17.17 17.54
CA ASN A 19 13.55 16.23 18.34
C ASN A 19 13.48 16.67 19.83
N PRO A 20 12.29 16.95 20.39
CA PRO A 20 12.12 17.42 21.77
C PRO A 20 12.58 16.43 22.83
N SER A 21 12.71 15.14 22.51
CA SER A 21 13.21 14.10 23.42
C SER A 21 14.72 13.88 23.34
N LYS A 22 15.40 14.45 22.34
CA LYS A 22 16.84 14.21 22.08
C LYS A 22 17.69 15.47 22.02
N ALA A 23 17.10 16.62 21.71
CA ALA A 23 17.80 17.89 21.52
C ALA A 23 17.27 18.95 22.50
N ASP A 24 18.16 19.81 22.98
CA ASP A 24 17.77 20.95 23.81
C ASP A 24 17.21 22.07 22.92
N LEU A 25 15.90 22.03 22.70
CA LEU A 25 15.17 22.97 21.85
C LEU A 25 15.17 24.42 22.37
N SER A 26 15.50 24.62 23.66
CA SER A 26 15.58 25.95 24.26
C SER A 26 16.84 26.72 23.83
N SER A 27 17.85 26.01 23.33
CA SER A 27 19.13 26.56 22.90
C SER A 27 19.15 27.05 21.44
N ILE A 28 18.08 26.80 20.68
CA ILE A 28 18.03 27.09 19.24
C ILE A 28 17.60 28.55 19.01
N PRO A 29 18.41 29.38 18.33
CA PRO A 29 18.06 30.76 18.05
C PRO A 29 16.80 30.86 17.18
N PRO A 30 15.86 31.77 17.50
CA PRO A 30 14.67 32.01 16.67
C PRO A 30 15.00 32.31 15.19
N GLN A 31 16.10 33.02 14.91
CA GLN A 31 16.53 33.30 13.54
C GLN A 31 16.90 32.02 12.76
N GLN A 32 17.45 31.01 13.45
CA GLN A 32 17.78 29.73 12.83
C GLN A 32 16.49 28.97 12.47
N ILE A 33 15.47 29.04 13.32
CA ILE A 33 14.15 28.44 13.06
C ILE A 33 13.46 29.11 11.87
N GLU A 34 13.55 30.44 11.76
CA GLU A 34 13.03 31.18 10.61
C GLU A 34 13.75 30.83 9.30
N LEU A 35 15.07 30.68 9.34
CA LEU A 35 15.85 30.24 8.18
C LEU A 35 15.40 28.85 7.74
N LEU A 36 15.27 27.90 8.66
CA LEU A 36 14.78 26.56 8.36
C LEU A 36 13.34 26.60 7.80
N CYS A 37 12.47 27.46 8.35
CA CYS A 37 11.12 27.66 7.82
C CYS A 37 11.12 28.11 6.35
N SER A 38 12.07 28.96 5.96
CA SER A 38 12.20 29.44 4.57
C SER A 38 12.72 28.35 3.61
N GLN A 39 13.43 27.35 4.12
CA GLN A 39 14.01 26.26 3.33
C GLN A 39 13.01 25.13 3.06
N ILE A 40 12.01 24.93 3.92
CA ILE A 40 11.00 23.87 3.77
C ILE A 40 10.33 23.89 2.38
N PRO A 41 9.73 25.00 1.90
CA PRO A 41 9.02 24.99 0.61
C PRO A 41 9.95 24.67 -0.57
N VAL A 42 11.19 25.16 -0.52
CA VAL A 42 12.20 24.91 -1.55
C VAL A 42 12.56 23.43 -1.61
N GLU A 43 12.69 22.78 -0.45
CA GLU A 43 13.00 21.36 -0.39
C GLU A 43 11.80 20.48 -0.80
N ILE A 44 10.58 20.87 -0.42
CA ILE A 44 9.35 20.21 -0.87
C ILE A 44 9.26 20.19 -2.41
N GLU A 45 9.50 21.32 -3.07
CA GLU A 45 9.48 21.40 -4.54
C GLU A 45 10.57 20.54 -5.19
N LYS A 46 11.80 20.55 -4.64
CA LYS A 46 12.86 19.66 -5.12
C LYS A 46 12.47 18.19 -4.99
N ILE A 47 11.88 17.79 -3.87
CA ILE A 47 11.44 16.40 -3.63
C ILE A 47 10.35 16.02 -4.63
N LYS A 48 9.36 16.89 -4.92
CA LYS A 48 8.35 16.64 -5.97
C LYS A 48 9.01 16.37 -7.32
N PHE A 49 9.97 17.20 -7.72
CA PHE A 49 10.70 17.05 -8.99
C PHE A 49 11.51 15.74 -9.04
N LEU A 50 12.18 15.37 -7.95
CA LEU A 50 12.97 14.15 -7.87
C LEU A 50 12.09 12.89 -7.93
N ILE A 51 10.98 12.89 -7.18
CA ILE A 51 9.97 11.81 -7.23
C ILE A 51 9.42 11.66 -8.64
N PHE A 52 9.03 12.78 -9.26
CA PHE A 52 8.52 12.79 -10.63
C PHE A 52 9.54 12.20 -11.61
N ASN A 53 10.79 12.67 -11.60
CA ASN A 53 11.84 12.17 -12.50
C ASN A 53 12.19 10.70 -12.29
N GLN A 54 12.18 10.22 -11.05
CA GLN A 54 12.39 8.80 -10.77
C GLN A 54 11.27 7.95 -11.38
N ILE A 55 10.04 8.44 -11.32
CA ILE A 55 8.86 7.75 -11.85
C ILE A 55 8.89 7.70 -13.38
N PHE A 56 9.30 8.76 -14.08
CA PHE A 56 9.50 8.71 -15.55
C PHE A 56 10.54 7.69 -15.99
N ARG A 57 11.54 7.42 -15.16
CA ARG A 57 12.61 6.46 -15.46
C ARG A 57 12.18 5.01 -15.22
N LEU A 58 11.13 4.77 -14.43
CA LEU A 58 10.66 3.43 -14.09
C LEU A 58 9.70 2.89 -15.16
N LYS A 59 10.16 1.89 -15.92
CA LYS A 59 9.36 1.22 -16.96
C LYS A 59 8.36 0.18 -16.42
N SER A 60 8.41 -0.13 -15.12
CA SER A 60 7.66 -1.25 -14.51
C SER A 60 6.64 -0.76 -13.49
N LYS A 61 5.37 -1.12 -13.70
CA LYS A 61 4.24 -0.82 -12.81
C LYS A 61 4.44 -1.36 -11.39
N GLU A 62 5.05 -2.54 -11.23
CA GLU A 62 5.35 -3.13 -9.92
C GLU A 62 6.38 -2.29 -9.14
N HIS A 63 7.48 -1.87 -9.80
CA HIS A 63 8.53 -1.07 -9.15
C HIS A 63 8.06 0.34 -8.79
N LEU A 64 7.24 0.92 -9.64
CA LEU A 64 6.63 2.23 -9.43
C LEU A 64 5.64 2.18 -8.24
N GLY A 65 4.84 1.10 -8.12
CA GLY A 65 3.98 0.87 -6.96
C GLY A 65 4.74 0.73 -5.65
N LEU A 66 5.84 -0.03 -5.64
CA LEU A 66 6.71 -0.16 -4.46
C LEU A 66 7.37 1.16 -4.06
N LEU A 67 7.83 1.95 -5.03
CA LEU A 67 8.42 3.26 -4.78
C LEU A 67 7.41 4.22 -4.15
N ILE A 68 6.18 4.27 -4.66
CA ILE A 68 5.09 5.09 -4.11
C ILE A 68 4.74 4.65 -2.69
N LYS A 69 4.62 3.33 -2.44
CA LYS A 69 4.38 2.80 -1.09
C LYS A 69 5.44 3.24 -0.10
N MET A 70 6.71 3.14 -0.49
CA MET A 70 7.82 3.54 0.36
C MET A 70 7.76 5.03 0.71
N TYR A 71 7.45 5.91 -0.26
CA TYR A 71 7.24 7.33 0.05
C TYR A 71 6.03 7.57 0.95
N ARG A 72 4.91 6.88 0.72
CA ARG A 72 3.72 7.03 1.57
C ARG A 72 4.01 6.64 3.02
N SER A 73 4.66 5.50 3.25
CA SER A 73 5.02 5.06 4.60
C SER A 73 6.01 6.00 5.28
N SER A 74 7.00 6.53 4.57
CA SER A 74 7.93 7.51 5.12
C SER A 74 7.23 8.84 5.44
N LEU A 75 6.34 9.33 4.56
CA LEU A 75 5.58 10.55 4.80
C LEU A 75 4.61 10.41 5.99
N GLU A 76 3.93 9.28 6.10
CA GLU A 76 3.03 8.98 7.22
C GLU A 76 3.79 8.97 8.55
N TYR A 77 4.96 8.30 8.59
CA TYR A 77 5.82 8.31 9.77
C TYR A 77 6.23 9.74 10.16
N LEU A 78 6.74 10.53 9.20
CA LEU A 78 7.21 11.89 9.48
C LEU A 78 6.07 12.83 9.90
N LEU A 79 4.87 12.68 9.33
CA LEU A 79 3.67 13.44 9.73
C LEU A 79 3.26 13.14 11.16
N ILE A 80 3.18 11.86 11.52
CA ILE A 80 2.83 11.43 12.89
C ILE A 80 3.87 11.98 13.88
N THR A 81 5.16 11.80 13.60
CA THR A 81 6.24 12.27 14.48
C THR A 81 6.25 13.80 14.62
N ALA A 82 6.05 14.55 13.54
CA ALA A 82 5.98 16.01 13.60
C ALA A 82 4.77 16.51 14.41
N ALA A 83 3.61 15.84 14.29
CA ALA A 83 2.42 16.16 15.08
C ALA A 83 2.62 15.87 16.57
N GLU A 84 3.25 14.74 16.91
CA GLU A 84 3.62 14.40 18.29
C GLU A 84 4.57 15.43 18.91
N HIS A 85 5.56 15.91 18.15
CA HIS A 85 6.47 16.97 18.61
C HIS A 85 5.73 18.29 18.82
N THR A 86 4.80 18.65 17.93
CA THR A 86 3.96 19.84 18.08
C THR A 86 3.17 19.81 19.38
N ASN A 87 2.52 18.69 19.69
CA ASN A 87 1.76 18.51 20.93
C ASN A 87 2.67 18.61 22.17
N THR A 88 3.85 18.01 22.12
CA THR A 88 4.83 18.02 23.22
C THR A 88 5.38 19.43 23.48
N ILE A 89 5.68 20.19 22.43
CA ILE A 89 6.23 21.54 22.49
C ILE A 89 5.17 22.55 22.95
N THR A 90 3.93 22.42 22.46
CA THR A 90 2.80 23.29 22.85
C THR A 90 2.52 23.21 24.35
N LEU A 91 2.79 22.07 24.97
CA LEU A 91 2.62 21.87 26.41
C LEU A 91 3.81 22.37 27.27
N SER A 92 4.98 22.62 26.67
CA SER A 92 6.24 22.81 27.40
C SER A 92 6.97 24.14 27.15
N LEU A 93 6.72 24.83 26.04
CA LEU A 93 7.47 26.04 25.65
C LEU A 93 6.53 27.21 25.31
N GLN A 94 6.81 28.40 25.86
CA GLN A 94 6.13 29.67 25.54
C GLN A 94 6.57 30.30 24.19
N ASN A 95 7.43 29.62 23.42
CA ASN A 95 8.01 30.16 22.19
C ASN A 95 7.20 29.72 20.96
N GLU A 96 6.56 30.66 20.29
CA GLU A 96 5.73 30.42 19.09
C GLU A 96 6.52 29.99 17.85
N ALA A 97 7.85 30.19 17.82
CA ALA A 97 8.68 29.90 16.65
C ALA A 97 8.73 28.40 16.30
N LEU A 98 8.89 27.53 17.30
CA LEU A 98 8.98 26.07 17.11
C LEU A 98 7.64 25.44 16.65
N PRO A 99 6.49 25.74 17.28
CA PRO A 99 5.19 25.33 16.77
C PRO A 99 4.94 25.79 15.33
N SER A 100 5.33 27.03 14.99
CA SER A 100 5.18 27.55 13.63
C SER A 100 6.02 26.77 12.61
N PHE A 101 7.22 26.34 12.99
CA PHE A 101 8.10 25.53 12.17
C PHE A 101 7.50 24.13 11.93
N TYR A 102 7.05 23.47 12.98
CA TYR A 102 6.44 22.14 12.87
C TYR A 102 5.16 22.18 12.04
N ASN A 103 4.33 23.22 12.19
CA ASN A 103 3.16 23.42 11.35
C ASN A 103 3.55 23.56 9.87
N LYS A 104 4.59 24.35 9.55
CA LYS A 104 5.09 24.48 8.17
C LYS A 104 5.61 23.15 7.61
N ILE A 105 6.29 22.34 8.42
CA ILE A 105 6.70 20.99 8.02
C ILE A 105 5.48 20.11 7.73
N ILE A 106 4.48 20.09 8.62
CA ILE A 106 3.28 19.28 8.47
C ILE A 106 2.57 19.65 7.18
N VAL A 107 2.32 20.95 6.94
CA VAL A 107 1.69 21.44 5.70
C VAL A 107 2.49 21.02 4.47
N GLY A 108 3.84 21.13 4.50
CA GLY A 108 4.68 20.71 3.38
C GLY A 108 4.65 19.19 3.12
N LEU A 109 4.62 18.38 4.18
CA LEU A 109 4.51 16.92 4.09
C LEU A 109 3.12 16.48 3.61
N GLU A 110 2.05 17.14 4.05
CA GLU A 110 0.68 16.94 3.55
C GLU A 110 0.58 17.31 2.08
N GLU A 111 1.23 18.38 1.65
CA GLU A 111 1.31 18.78 0.25
C GLU A 111 2.03 17.72 -0.60
N LEU A 112 3.15 17.15 -0.12
CA LEU A 112 3.81 16.01 -0.78
C LEU A 112 2.91 14.79 -0.84
N SER A 113 2.20 14.49 0.26
CA SER A 113 1.27 13.37 0.34
C SER A 113 0.11 13.53 -0.67
N SER A 114 -0.46 14.73 -0.75
CA SER A 114 -1.50 15.09 -1.71
C SER A 114 -0.98 15.04 -3.15
N PHE A 115 0.24 15.53 -3.42
CA PHE A 115 0.87 15.44 -4.73
C PHE A 115 1.04 13.99 -5.20
N ILE A 116 1.58 13.12 -4.35
CA ILE A 116 1.76 11.70 -4.66
C ILE A 116 0.40 11.01 -4.81
N THR A 117 -0.54 11.27 -3.91
CA THR A 117 -1.86 10.64 -3.90
C THR A 117 -2.70 11.05 -5.11
N GLY A 118 -2.69 12.34 -5.46
CA GLY A 118 -3.41 12.88 -6.61
C GLY A 118 -2.82 12.40 -7.94
N ARG A 119 -1.49 12.49 -8.10
CA ARG A 119 -0.80 12.11 -9.35
C ARG A 119 -0.81 10.62 -9.61
N PHE A 120 -0.85 9.79 -8.57
CA PHE A 120 -0.75 8.34 -8.69
C PHE A 120 -1.94 7.59 -8.11
N SER A 121 -3.09 8.25 -8.00
CA SER A 121 -4.35 7.66 -7.50
C SER A 121 -4.70 6.34 -8.20
N ALA A 122 -4.53 6.25 -9.52
CA ALA A 122 -4.78 5.03 -10.32
C ALA A 122 -3.85 3.84 -9.97
N LEU A 123 -2.67 4.11 -9.38
CA LEU A 123 -1.70 3.10 -8.95
C LEU A 123 -1.84 2.78 -7.45
N ILE A 124 -2.27 3.75 -6.65
CA ILE A 124 -2.55 3.58 -5.22
C ILE A 124 -3.85 2.77 -5.01
N GLN A 125 -4.84 2.94 -5.88
CA GLN A 125 -6.10 2.16 -5.87
C GLN A 125 -5.87 0.66 -6.13
N THR A 126 -4.78 0.28 -6.82
CA THR A 126 -4.44 -1.14 -7.02
C THR A 126 -3.90 -1.83 -5.77
N ASP A 127 -3.55 -1.08 -4.71
CA ASP A 127 -2.96 -1.62 -3.48
C ASP A 127 -3.86 -1.60 -2.25
N ASN A 128 -4.94 -0.79 -2.24
CA ASN A 128 -5.82 -0.62 -1.09
C ASN A 128 -7.08 -1.53 -1.08
N SER A 129 -7.10 -2.64 -1.83
CA SER A 129 -8.18 -3.63 -1.72
C SER A 129 -7.98 -4.61 -0.54
N SER A 130 -7.72 -4.05 0.64
CA SER A 130 -8.00 -4.65 1.94
C SER A 130 -8.88 -3.66 2.70
N GLY A 131 -10.19 -3.96 2.82
CA GLY A 131 -11.10 -3.27 3.74
C GLY A 131 -12.08 -2.25 3.13
N ASN A 132 -13.26 -2.76 2.76
CA ASN A 132 -14.60 -2.16 2.86
C ASN A 132 -15.04 -0.93 2.02
N ASN A 133 -16.08 -1.24 1.20
CA ASN A 133 -17.30 -0.50 0.83
C ASN A 133 -17.44 0.16 -0.57
N THR A 134 -18.24 -0.59 -1.37
CA THR A 134 -19.19 -0.28 -2.47
C THR A 134 -18.69 0.00 -3.90
N PRO A 135 -19.48 -0.44 -4.91
CA PRO A 135 -18.94 -1.20 -6.04
C PRO A 135 -18.94 -0.41 -7.35
N VAL A 136 -17.84 -0.50 -8.09
CA VAL A 136 -17.86 -0.36 -9.55
C VAL A 136 -18.02 -1.79 -10.10
N PRO A 137 -19.02 -2.07 -10.95
CA PRO A 137 -19.25 -3.42 -11.47
C PRO A 137 -18.05 -3.81 -12.33
N ARG A 138 -17.21 -4.70 -11.82
CA ARG A 138 -16.29 -5.47 -12.65
C ARG A 138 -17.13 -6.59 -13.25
N ASP A 139 -17.05 -6.80 -14.56
CA ASP A 139 -17.66 -7.94 -15.26
C ASP A 139 -17.00 -9.25 -14.78
N LYS A 140 -17.39 -9.71 -13.59
CA LYS A 140 -16.84 -10.92 -12.96
C LYS A 140 -17.42 -12.14 -13.67
N VAL A 141 -16.58 -13.15 -13.83
CA VAL A 141 -17.00 -14.44 -14.38
C VAL A 141 -17.65 -15.27 -13.26
N THR A 142 -18.87 -15.75 -13.48
CA THR A 142 -19.57 -16.60 -12.50
C THR A 142 -19.13 -18.05 -12.63
N CYS A 143 -18.56 -18.60 -11.55
CA CYS A 143 -18.25 -20.00 -11.40
C CYS A 143 -19.29 -20.68 -10.50
N THR A 144 -19.86 -21.80 -10.95
CA THR A 144 -20.91 -22.52 -10.19
C THR A 144 -20.37 -23.30 -8.98
N LEU A 145 -19.05 -23.45 -8.86
CA LEU A 145 -18.41 -24.10 -7.70
C LEU A 145 -18.49 -23.19 -6.48
N SER A 146 -18.50 -23.79 -5.28
CA SER A 146 -18.39 -23.02 -4.04
C SER A 146 -16.99 -22.40 -3.91
N VAL A 147 -16.87 -21.36 -3.06
CA VAL A 147 -15.57 -20.74 -2.75
C VAL A 147 -14.54 -21.77 -2.26
N ASP A 148 -14.99 -22.74 -1.49
CA ASP A 148 -14.14 -23.76 -0.89
C ASP A 148 -13.66 -24.74 -1.97
N GLN A 149 -14.55 -25.15 -2.88
CA GLN A 149 -14.24 -25.99 -4.05
C GLN A 149 -13.30 -25.28 -5.04
N ILE A 150 -13.50 -23.97 -5.28
CA ILE A 150 -12.59 -23.15 -6.09
C ILE A 150 -11.21 -23.11 -5.46
N GLY A 151 -11.12 -22.98 -4.13
CA GLY A 151 -9.87 -23.04 -3.40
C GLY A 151 -9.13 -24.36 -3.62
N ILE A 152 -9.84 -25.49 -3.54
CA ILE A 152 -9.26 -26.82 -3.83
C ILE A 152 -8.78 -26.90 -5.27
N PHE A 153 -9.58 -26.44 -6.24
CA PHE A 153 -9.21 -26.45 -7.66
C PHE A 153 -7.95 -25.63 -7.94
N ILE A 154 -7.89 -24.38 -7.47
CA ILE A 154 -6.73 -23.50 -7.69
C ILE A 154 -5.47 -24.15 -7.09
N ARG A 155 -5.59 -24.71 -5.89
CA ARG A 155 -4.47 -25.40 -5.25
C ARG A 155 -3.99 -26.60 -6.06
N ALA A 156 -4.91 -27.49 -6.45
CA ALA A 156 -4.58 -28.66 -7.27
C ALA A 156 -3.97 -28.24 -8.61
N GLY A 157 -4.48 -27.17 -9.24
CA GLY A 157 -3.93 -26.62 -10.47
C GLY A 157 -2.51 -26.08 -10.32
N VAL A 158 -2.17 -25.46 -9.19
CA VAL A 158 -0.78 -25.04 -8.91
C VAL A 158 0.13 -26.23 -8.62
N GLU A 159 -0.33 -27.20 -7.84
CA GLU A 159 0.43 -28.41 -7.49
C GLU A 159 0.67 -29.33 -8.70
N THR A 160 -0.22 -29.31 -9.68
CA THR A 160 -0.09 -30.05 -10.96
C THR A 160 0.55 -29.21 -12.07
N GLU A 161 1.03 -28.00 -11.75
CA GLU A 161 1.63 -27.05 -12.70
C GLU A 161 0.70 -26.59 -13.85
N LEU A 162 -0.59 -26.91 -13.78
CA LEU A 162 -1.62 -26.38 -14.69
C LEU A 162 -1.77 -24.85 -14.53
N ILE A 163 -1.48 -24.32 -13.34
CA ILE A 163 -1.55 -22.89 -13.00
C ILE A 163 -0.19 -22.45 -12.43
N ILE A 164 0.48 -21.51 -13.09
CA ILE A 164 1.83 -21.08 -12.69
C ILE A 164 1.77 -19.68 -12.06
N GLY A 165 2.38 -19.52 -10.89
CA GLY A 165 2.55 -18.22 -10.24
C GLY A 165 3.71 -18.18 -9.25
N LYS A 166 4.17 -16.96 -8.88
CA LYS A 166 5.32 -16.77 -7.96
C LYS A 166 5.12 -17.42 -6.58
N SER A 167 3.86 -17.60 -6.15
CA SER A 167 3.48 -18.33 -4.95
C SER A 167 1.98 -18.64 -4.97
N LEU A 168 1.55 -19.65 -4.21
CA LEU A 168 0.13 -19.99 -4.06
C LEU A 168 -0.69 -18.77 -3.61
N SER A 169 -0.17 -17.97 -2.67
CA SER A 169 -0.82 -16.74 -2.21
C SER A 169 -1.02 -15.72 -3.34
N LYS A 170 -0.04 -15.57 -4.23
CA LYS A 170 -0.14 -14.67 -5.38
C LYS A 170 -1.21 -15.14 -6.36
N VAL A 171 -1.26 -16.45 -6.64
CA VAL A 171 -2.28 -17.05 -7.52
C VAL A 171 -3.69 -16.82 -6.96
N PHE A 172 -3.91 -17.08 -5.66
CA PHE A 172 -5.21 -16.80 -5.02
C PHE A 172 -5.57 -15.32 -5.07
N LYS A 173 -4.62 -14.43 -4.80
CA LYS A 173 -4.83 -12.97 -4.84
C LYS A 173 -5.17 -12.45 -6.23
N GLU A 174 -4.70 -13.10 -7.29
CA GLU A 174 -4.95 -12.69 -8.68
C GLU A 174 -6.21 -13.32 -9.27
N MET A 175 -6.47 -14.61 -9.01
CA MET A 175 -7.60 -15.33 -9.61
C MET A 175 -8.93 -15.11 -8.89
N ILE A 176 -8.95 -15.17 -7.55
CA ILE A 176 -10.20 -15.11 -6.76
C ILE A 176 -11.00 -13.81 -6.98
N PRO A 177 -10.38 -12.62 -7.05
CA PRO A 177 -11.15 -11.37 -7.21
C PRO A 177 -11.91 -11.25 -8.54
N GLN A 178 -11.59 -12.08 -9.53
CA GLN A 178 -12.23 -12.09 -10.84
C GLN A 178 -13.41 -13.07 -10.94
N ILE A 179 -13.60 -13.91 -9.92
CA ILE A 179 -14.60 -14.98 -9.90
C ILE A 179 -15.73 -14.60 -8.94
N SER A 180 -16.97 -14.79 -9.39
CA SER A 180 -18.17 -14.76 -8.55
C SER A 180 -18.73 -16.18 -8.41
N THR A 181 -19.51 -16.46 -7.36
CA THR A 181 -20.30 -17.69 -7.22
C THR A 181 -21.79 -17.35 -7.17
N PRO A 182 -22.71 -18.28 -7.49
CA PRO A 182 -24.16 -18.02 -7.42
C PRO A 182 -24.62 -17.43 -6.08
N ASN A 183 -23.94 -17.77 -4.99
CA ASN A 183 -24.30 -17.36 -3.64
C ASN A 183 -23.42 -16.24 -3.06
N ARG A 184 -22.31 -15.87 -3.73
CA ARG A 184 -21.37 -14.85 -3.24
C ARG A 184 -20.66 -14.12 -4.39
N ASN A 185 -20.86 -12.80 -4.46
CA ASN A 185 -20.23 -11.92 -5.45
C ASN A 185 -18.83 -11.45 -5.05
N ASP A 186 -18.54 -11.33 -3.75
CA ASP A 186 -17.24 -10.91 -3.24
C ASP A 186 -16.60 -12.03 -2.43
N ILE A 187 -15.56 -12.62 -3.01
CA ILE A 187 -14.85 -13.77 -2.44
C ILE A 187 -13.56 -13.27 -1.80
N SER A 188 -13.38 -13.57 -0.51
CA SER A 188 -12.12 -13.32 0.19
C SER A 188 -11.09 -14.39 -0.20
N TRP A 189 -10.02 -13.94 -0.88
CA TRP A 189 -8.93 -14.83 -1.30
C TRP A 189 -8.18 -15.45 -0.12
N GLU A 190 -8.07 -14.75 1.01
CA GLU A 190 -7.45 -15.27 2.24
C GLU A 190 -8.26 -16.41 2.85
N ASN A 191 -9.59 -16.24 2.91
CA ASN A 191 -10.48 -17.28 3.40
C ASN A 191 -10.50 -18.49 2.47
N ALA A 192 -10.59 -18.27 1.15
CA ALA A 192 -10.53 -19.33 0.15
C ALA A 192 -9.22 -20.12 0.25
N ARG A 193 -8.09 -19.41 0.41
CA ARG A 193 -6.77 -20.04 0.59
C ARG A 193 -6.70 -20.84 1.89
N ARG A 194 -7.10 -20.26 3.02
CA ARG A 194 -7.07 -20.94 4.33
C ARG A 194 -7.87 -22.24 4.29
N LYS A 195 -9.05 -22.22 3.67
CA LYS A 195 -9.91 -23.40 3.55
C LYS A 195 -9.41 -24.42 2.54
N SER A 196 -8.66 -24.00 1.51
CA SER A 196 -7.98 -24.94 0.60
C SER A 196 -6.94 -25.84 1.29
N TYR A 197 -6.50 -25.49 2.51
CA TYR A 197 -5.64 -26.34 3.32
C TYR A 197 -6.44 -27.36 4.17
N ALA A 198 -7.66 -27.02 4.55
CA ALA A 198 -8.55 -27.86 5.35
C ALA A 198 -9.67 -28.44 4.46
N CYS A 199 -9.28 -29.24 3.45
CA CYS A 199 -10.23 -29.78 2.48
C CYS A 199 -11.22 -30.74 3.13
N GLU A 200 -12.52 -30.42 3.06
CA GLU A 200 -13.59 -31.34 3.44
C GLU A 200 -13.80 -32.40 2.36
N ARG A 201 -14.07 -33.64 2.78
CA ARG A 201 -14.24 -34.79 1.87
C ARG A 201 -15.44 -34.60 0.92
N ASN A 202 -16.47 -33.88 1.36
CA ASN A 202 -17.63 -33.57 0.54
C ASN A 202 -17.29 -32.58 -0.61
N ASP A 203 -16.53 -31.52 -0.33
CA ASP A 203 -16.11 -30.56 -1.35
C ASP A 203 -15.19 -31.18 -2.40
N GLN A 204 -14.32 -32.10 -1.98
CA GLN A 204 -13.49 -32.89 -2.90
C GLN A 204 -14.35 -33.70 -3.88
N ASN A 205 -15.34 -34.45 -3.37
CA ASN A 205 -16.22 -35.27 -4.20
C ASN A 205 -17.00 -34.43 -5.21
N VAL A 206 -17.56 -33.29 -4.79
CA VAL A 206 -18.29 -32.39 -5.69
C VAL A 206 -17.39 -31.82 -6.78
N LEU A 207 -16.16 -31.42 -6.44
CA LEU A 207 -15.19 -30.91 -7.41
C LEU A 207 -14.79 -32.00 -8.42
N ILE A 208 -14.49 -33.21 -7.96
CA ILE A 208 -14.12 -34.34 -8.81
C ILE A 208 -15.22 -34.62 -9.83
N SER A 209 -16.48 -34.74 -9.40
CA SER A 209 -17.61 -34.99 -10.32
C SER A 209 -17.78 -33.89 -11.38
N LYS A 210 -17.49 -32.63 -11.04
CA LYS A 210 -17.52 -31.52 -12.01
C LYS A 210 -16.34 -31.58 -13.00
N LEU A 211 -15.15 -31.95 -12.53
CA LEU A 211 -13.98 -32.13 -13.39
C LEU A 211 -14.16 -33.33 -14.34
N GLU A 212 -14.76 -34.42 -13.89
CA GLU A 212 -15.12 -35.56 -14.75
C GLU A 212 -16.07 -35.16 -15.87
N LEU A 213 -17.06 -34.30 -15.58
CA LEU A 213 -17.96 -33.75 -16.59
C LEU A 213 -17.19 -32.89 -17.62
N ILE A 214 -16.23 -32.07 -17.17
CA ILE A 214 -15.36 -31.29 -18.05
C ILE A 214 -14.53 -32.22 -18.93
N ILE A 215 -13.92 -33.27 -18.37
CA ILE A 215 -13.15 -34.25 -19.13
C ILE A 215 -14.02 -34.92 -20.19
N LYS A 216 -15.25 -35.32 -19.85
CA LYS A 216 -16.20 -35.88 -20.80
C LYS A 216 -16.48 -34.89 -21.94
N LYS A 217 -16.72 -33.62 -21.60
CA LYS A 217 -16.98 -32.58 -22.60
C LYS A 217 -15.77 -32.31 -23.50
N ILE A 218 -14.56 -32.32 -22.95
CA ILE A 218 -13.32 -32.17 -23.71
C ILE A 218 -13.12 -33.33 -24.69
N LYS A 219 -13.47 -34.56 -24.29
CA LYS A 219 -13.41 -35.74 -25.18
C LYS A 219 -14.44 -35.71 -26.32
N GLU A 220 -15.47 -34.87 -26.21
CA GLU A 220 -16.47 -34.65 -27.26
C GLU A 220 -16.06 -33.55 -28.26
N TYR A 221 -15.03 -32.76 -27.96
CA TYR A 221 -14.44 -31.77 -28.89
C TYR A 221 -13.54 -32.47 -29.91
#